data_AF-A0A959C6Z7-F1
#
_entry.id   AF-A0A959C6Z7-F1
#
_cell.length_a   1.000
_cell.length_b   1.000
_cell.length_c   1.000
_cell.angle_alpha   90.00
_cell.angle_beta   90.00
_cell.angle_gamma   90.00
#
_symmetry.space_group_name_H-M   'P 1'
#
loop_
_entity.id
_entity.type
_entity.pdbx_description
1 polymer ?
#
loop_
_entity_poly.entity_id
_entity_poly.type
_entity_poly.pdbx_seq_one_letter_code
_entity_poly.pdbx_strand_id
1 'polypeptide(L)' 'MLDKLQAIREKYLHLEEQLADPSTVADMEKSKRVNKEYRKLQPIIEAYAKYERVLRDLKGAEAVLQSESDPEMREMAR' A
#
# COMPACT_ATOMS: atom_id res chain seq x y z
N MET A 1 4.61 11.09 -8.58
CA MET A 1 4.18 9.68 -8.78
C MET A 1 3.52 9.12 -7.53
N LEU A 2 4.09 9.37 -6.35
CA LEU A 2 3.47 9.04 -5.06
C LEU A 2 2.11 9.71 -4.87
N ASP A 3 1.96 10.97 -5.29
CA ASP A 3 0.68 11.71 -5.17
C ASP A 3 -0.47 11.04 -5.93
N LYS A 4 -0.18 10.41 -7.08
CA LYS A 4 -1.18 9.66 -7.85
C LYS A 4 -1.58 8.37 -7.13
N LEU A 5 -0.63 7.69 -6.50
CA LEU A 5 -0.89 6.47 -5.72
C LEU A 5 -1.67 6.79 -4.44
N GLN A 6 -1.38 7.94 -3.82
CA GLN A 6 -2.14 8.45 -2.69
C GLN A 6 -3.58 8.76 -3.07
N ALA A 7 -3.82 9.45 -4.19
CA ALA A 7 -5.19 9.68 -4.68
C ALA A 7 -5.95 8.38 -4.98
N ILE A 8 -5.26 7.36 -5.54
CA ILE A 8 -5.85 6.03 -5.77
C ILE A 8 -6.18 5.34 -4.44
N ARG A 9 -5.32 5.48 -3.42
CA ARG A 9 -5.55 4.94 -2.07
C ARG A 9 -6.73 5.62 -1.38
N GLU A 10 -6.83 6.94 -1.44
CA GLU A 10 -7.97 7.68 -0.90
C GLU A 10 -9.27 7.24 -1.57
N LYS A 11 -9.28 7.09 -2.91
CA LYS A 11 -10.43 6.55 -3.63
C LYS A 11 -10.77 5.12 -3.20
N TYR A 12 -9.77 4.26 -3.00
CA TYR A 12 -9.97 2.89 -2.54
C TYR A 12 -10.63 2.83 -1.16
N LEU A 13 -10.13 3.61 -0.20
CA LEU A 13 -10.69 3.70 1.15
C LEU A 13 -12.13 4.23 1.13
N HIS A 14 -12.41 5.23 0.31
CA HIS A 14 -13.76 5.73 0.18
C HIS A 14 -14.74 4.69 -0.40
N LEU A 15 -14.28 3.87 -1.36
CA LEU A 15 -15.08 2.76 -1.88
C LEU A 15 -15.27 1.66 -0.82
N GLU A 16 -14.27 1.41 0.03
CA GLU A 16 -14.37 0.48 1.17
C GLU A 16 -15.42 0.94 2.18
N GLU A 17 -15.41 2.23 2.55
CA GLU A 17 -16.42 2.83 3.43
C GLU A 17 -17.83 2.69 2.85
N GLN A 18 -17.98 2.93 1.54
CA GLN A 18 -19.25 2.73 0.85
C GLN A 18 -19.71 1.26 0.85
N LEU A 19 -18.79 0.30 0.80
CA LEU A 19 -19.14 -1.13 0.91
C LEU A 19 -19.50 -1.55 2.34
N ALA A 20 -19.04 -0.79 3.35
CA ALA A 20 -19.40 -0.98 4.74
C ALA A 20 -20.74 -0.31 5.12
N ASP A 21 -21.21 0.67 4.34
CA ASP A 21 -22.48 1.37 4.55
C ASP A 21 -23.69 0.48 4.14
N PRO A 22 -24.58 0.10 5.09
CA PRO A 22 -25.76 -0.71 4.82
C PRO A 22 -26.68 -0.11 3.76
N SER A 23 -26.75 1.23 3.67
CA SER A 23 -27.59 1.95 2.70
C SER A 23 -27.11 1.73 1.27
N THR A 24 -25.80 1.59 1.10
CA THR A 24 -25.16 1.32 -0.19
C THR A 24 -25.21 -0.16 -0.54
N VAL A 25 -25.14 -1.05 0.45
CA VAL A 25 -25.31 -2.50 0.25
C VAL A 25 -26.75 -2.87 -0.09
N ALA A 26 -27.74 -2.14 0.47
CA ALA A 26 -29.16 -2.35 0.20
C ALA A 26 -29.55 -2.00 -1.26
N ASP A 27 -28.84 -1.07 -1.90
CA ASP A 27 -28.99 -0.79 -3.33
C ASP A 27 -28.08 -1.71 -4.14
N MET A 28 -28.68 -2.74 -4.74
CA MET A 28 -27.95 -3.76 -5.50
C MET A 28 -27.17 -3.20 -6.69
N GLU A 29 -27.66 -2.15 -7.35
CA GLU A 29 -26.98 -1.55 -8.49
C GLU A 29 -25.83 -0.65 -8.05
N LYS A 30 -26.01 0.10 -6.95
CA LYS A 30 -24.92 0.88 -6.34
C LYS A 30 -23.82 -0.03 -5.81
N SER A 31 -24.19 -1.07 -5.05
CA SER A 31 -23.24 -2.06 -4.50
C SER A 31 -22.40 -2.74 -5.59
N LYS A 32 -23.01 -3.15 -6.71
CA LYS A 32 -22.27 -3.72 -7.85
C LYS A 32 -21.25 -2.75 -8.44
N ARG A 33 -21.62 -1.47 -8.62
CA ARG A 33 -20.71 -0.45 -9.17
C ARG A 33 -19.53 -0.22 -8.23
N VAL A 34 -19.80 -0.01 -6.95
CA VAL A 34 -18.78 0.21 -5.91
C VAL A 34 -17.85 -0.99 -5.81
N ASN A 35 -18.40 -2.22 -5.74
CA ASN A 35 -17.59 -3.45 -5.71
C ASN A 35 -16.68 -3.59 -6.94
N LYS A 36 -17.19 -3.28 -8.13
CA LYS A 36 -16.41 -3.37 -9.37
C LYS A 36 -15.26 -2.37 -9.39
N GLU A 37 -15.50 -1.14 -8.96
CA GLU A 37 -14.44 -0.13 -8.84
C GLU A 37 -13.42 -0.50 -7.76
N TYR A 38 -13.88 -0.95 -6.60
CA TYR A 38 -13.02 -1.37 -5.49
C TYR A 38 -12.07 -2.49 -5.92
N ARG A 39 -12.60 -3.56 -6.53
CA ARG A 39 -11.80 -4.69 -7.04
C ARG A 39 -10.82 -4.29 -8.14
N LYS A 40 -11.16 -3.27 -8.94
CA LYS A 40 -10.25 -2.75 -9.98
C LYS A 40 -9.05 -2.03 -9.37
N LEU A 41 -9.24 -1.35 -8.24
CA LEU A 41 -8.17 -0.62 -7.56
C LEU A 41 -7.33 -1.50 -6.63
N GLN A 42 -7.91 -2.59 -6.11
CA GLN A 42 -7.24 -3.54 -5.22
C GLN A 42 -5.82 -3.96 -5.68
N PRO A 43 -5.59 -4.46 -6.91
CA PRO A 43 -4.24 -4.89 -7.32
C PRO A 43 -3.22 -3.74 -7.35
N ILE A 44 -3.68 -2.50 -7.58
CA ILE A 44 -2.81 -1.32 -7.58
C ILE A 44 -2.38 -0.99 -6.15
N ILE A 45 -3.31 -1.06 -5.21
CA ILE A 45 -3.04 -0.83 -3.78
C ILE A 45 -2.15 -1.92 -3.21
N GLU A 46 -2.37 -3.19 -3.56
CA GLU A 46 -1.50 -4.29 -3.14
C GLU A 46 -0.06 -4.12 -3.65
N ALA A 47 0.10 -3.74 -4.92
CA ALA A 47 1.41 -3.44 -5.49
C ALA A 47 2.08 -2.24 -4.78
N TYR A 48 1.30 -1.19 -4.49
CA TYR A 48 1.78 -0.02 -3.75
C TYR A 48 2.25 -0.39 -2.33
N ALA A 49 1.45 -1.16 -1.59
CA ALA A 49 1.80 -1.60 -0.24
C ALA A 49 3.08 -2.45 -0.23
N LYS A 50 3.25 -3.32 -1.24
CA LYS A 50 4.49 -4.10 -1.43
C LYS A 50 5.69 -3.18 -1.70
N TYR A 51 5.53 -2.19 -2.57
CA TYR A 51 6.56 -1.21 -2.86
C TYR A 51 7.00 -0.44 -1.62
N GLU A 52 6.04 0.08 -0.85
CA GLU A 52 6.34 0.79 0.41
C GLU A 52 7.05 -0.10 1.42
N ARG A 53 6.65 -1.38 1.53
CA ARG A 53 7.32 -2.33 2.40
C ARG A 53 8.78 -2.54 1.98
N VAL A 54 9.04 -2.83 0.71
CA VAL A 54 10.41 -3.02 0.20
C VAL A 54 11.28 -1.79 0.44
N LEU A 55 10.73 -0.58 0.25
CA LEU A 55 11.46 0.66 0.55
C LEU A 55 11.79 0.80 2.04
N ARG A 56 10.85 0.46 2.93
CA ARG A 56 11.09 0.48 4.38
C ARG A 56 12.14 -0.55 4.78
N ASP A 57 12.05 -1.76 4.24
CA ASP A 57 12.99 -2.86 4.50
C ASP A 57 14.40 -2.46 4.03
N LEU A 58 14.53 -1.84 2.85
CA LEU A 58 15.80 -1.33 2.33
C LEU A 58 16.39 -0.25 3.26
N LYS A 59 15.59 0.76 3.63
CA LYS A 59 16.04 1.81 4.55
C LYS A 59 16.45 1.26 5.92
N GLY A 60 15.71 0.25 6.42
CA GLY A 60 16.06 -0.44 7.66
C GLY A 60 17.40 -1.17 7.55
N ALA A 61 17.61 -1.90 6.46
CA ALA A 61 18.88 -2.59 6.20
C ALA A 61 20.06 -1.60 6.05
N GLU A 62 19.86 -0.50 5.32
CA GLU A 62 20.86 0.57 5.21
C GLU A 62 21.18 1.20 6.58
N ALA A 63 20.17 1.45 7.41
CA ALA A 63 20.37 1.99 8.75
C ALA A 63 21.16 1.02 9.64
N VAL A 64 20.89 -0.29 9.54
CA VAL A 64 21.66 -1.33 10.26
C VAL A 64 23.13 -1.28 9.82
N LEU A 65 23.41 -1.32 8.51
CA LEU A 65 24.78 -1.22 7.95
C LEU A 65 25.52 0.08 8.33
N GLN A 66 24.77 1.18 8.50
CA GLN A 66 25.33 2.46 8.93
C GLN A 66 25.58 2.51 10.44
N SER A 67 24.73 1.87 11.24
CA SER A 67 24.85 1.77 12.70
C SER A 67 25.86 0.72 13.16
N GLU A 68 26.19 -0.27 12.31
CA GLU A 68 27.34 -1.13 12.52
C GLU A 68 28.62 -0.32 12.46
N SER A 69 29.16 -0.09 13.66
CA SER A 69 30.38 0.68 13.92
C SER A 69 31.64 -0.20 13.83
N ASP A 70 31.47 -1.48 13.54
CA ASP A 70 32.54 -2.46 13.50
C ASP A 70 33.11 -2.57 12.06
N PRO A 71 34.34 -2.10 11.80
CA PRO A 71 34.93 -2.09 10.47
C PRO A 71 35.04 -3.48 9.84
N GLU A 72 35.18 -4.54 10.65
CA GLU A 72 35.32 -5.92 10.18
C GLU A 72 34.02 -6.49 9.58
N MET A 73 32.83 -6.10 10.08
CA MET A 73 31.56 -6.60 9.53
C MET A 73 31.15 -5.88 8.23
N ARG A 74 31.56 -4.63 8.03
CA ARG A 74 31.37 -3.91 6.76
C ARG A 74 32.10 -4.53 5.58
N GLU A 75 33.19 -5.25 5.83
CA GLU A 75 34.00 -5.88 4.77
C GLU A 75 33.45 -7.26 4.36
N MET A 76 32.78 -7.97 5.27
CA MET A 76 32.11 -9.24 4.98
C MET A 76 30.74 -9.09 4.28
N ALA A 77 30.09 -7.93 4.40
CA ALA A 77 28.77 -7.67 3.83
C ALA A 77 28.79 -7.03 2.42
N ARG A 78 29.96 -6.81 1.83
CA ARG A 78 30.12 -6.30 0.46
C ARG A 78 30.02 -7.39 -0.61
#